data_AF-A0A5A8CGF7-F1
#
_entry.id   AF-A0A5A8CGF7-F1
#
_cell.length_a   1.000
_cell.length_b   1.000
_cell.length_c   1.000
_cell.angle_alpha   90.00
_cell.angle_beta   90.00
_cell.angle_gamma   90.00
#
_symmetry.space_group_name_H-M   'P 1'
#
loop_
_entity.id
_entity.type
_entity.pdbx_description
1 polymer ?
#
loop_
_entity_poly.entity_id
_entity_poly.type
_entity_poly.pdbx_seq_one_letter_code
_entity_poly.pdbx_strand_id
1 'polypeptide(L)'
;MAAEDPEEWAGEAQPSFIVVMDVEATCVKDDRAFASEVIELPMVVVDVRQPLSTSASRNEDGLPGTVAACFRTYVRPETFPRLTLFCKELTGITQECVDAAPTLGQALPVADAWLRAALLRLNAAAPHSVRARADDRGLPVPDLYDDVTKAPAEPAVAATAAAGAAAGAAAATATAPCEAPPPSSAASDLASRRAAAAALPPFAFVTDGPWDIKSFLHAECARKGLLETAWPSHPPYWDAWVNLRQLHADTLSAGRRLNVRSMLASLRLRFVGEEHCGLHDAVNIARIARAMLARGVRLSVNEGLSPVIAERWSRRRLAAAAARERGSPGALDAASFRASPGAFSGSGEGSGSWADAVAAGDADAEADSSPGPGIQRKLSLGA
;
A
#
# COMPACT_ATOMS: atom_id res chain seq x y z
N MET A 1 -8.03 -0.80 24.83
CA MET A 1 -7.04 -1.72 24.24
C MET A 1 -5.67 -1.18 24.59
N ALA A 2 -4.71 -2.02 25.00
CA ALA A 2 -3.35 -1.54 25.26
C ALA A 2 -2.83 -0.83 24.01
N ALA A 3 -2.25 0.35 24.16
CA ALA A 3 -1.57 1.01 23.05
C ALA A 3 -0.47 0.05 22.57
N GLU A 4 -0.58 -0.44 21.34
CA GLU A 4 0.46 -1.26 20.71
C GLU A 4 1.76 -0.44 20.68
N ASP A 5 2.91 -1.07 20.97
CA ASP A 5 4.19 -0.37 21.06
C ASP A 5 4.68 -0.02 19.64
N PRO A 6 4.95 1.27 19.31
CA PRO A 6 5.52 1.64 18.02
C PRO A 6 6.83 0.91 17.66
N GLU A 7 7.58 0.43 18.65
CA GLU A 7 8.81 -0.35 18.42
C GLU A 7 8.54 -1.76 17.86
N GLU A 8 7.36 -2.34 18.12
CA GLU A 8 6.97 -3.66 17.62
C GLU A 8 6.95 -3.69 16.08
N TRP A 9 6.53 -2.59 15.45
CA TRP A 9 6.43 -2.44 14.00
C TRP A 9 7.71 -1.90 13.36
N ALA A 10 8.69 -1.46 14.16
CA ALA A 10 10.00 -1.01 13.68
C ALA A 10 11.00 -2.17 13.45
N GLY A 11 10.54 -3.42 13.50
CA GLY A 11 11.35 -4.63 13.43
C GLY A 11 12.10 -4.83 12.10
N GLU A 12 13.18 -5.62 12.15
CA GLU A 12 14.02 -5.96 10.98
C GLU A 12 13.55 -7.26 10.28
N ALA A 13 12.51 -7.89 10.82
CA ALA A 13 11.96 -9.12 10.27
C ALA A 13 11.27 -8.85 8.94
N GLN A 14 11.39 -9.81 8.02
CA GLN A 14 10.59 -9.82 6.80
C GLN A 14 9.12 -10.02 7.18
N PRO A 15 8.21 -9.10 6.82
CA PRO A 15 6.79 -9.29 7.10
C PRO A 15 6.22 -10.47 6.30
N SER A 16 5.15 -11.08 6.83
CA SER A 16 4.37 -12.13 6.14
C SER A 16 3.48 -11.55 5.05
N PHE A 17 3.01 -10.32 5.24
CA PHE A 17 2.20 -9.59 4.28
C PHE A 17 2.77 -8.19 4.05
N ILE A 18 2.66 -7.68 2.84
CA ILE A 18 2.88 -6.25 2.59
C ILE A 18 1.59 -5.61 2.12
N VAL A 19 1.36 -4.36 2.53
CA VAL A 19 0.18 -3.58 2.18
C VAL A 19 0.64 -2.37 1.39
N VAL A 20 0.47 -2.42 0.09
CA VAL A 20 0.95 -1.36 -0.80
C VAL A 20 -0.13 -0.30 -0.93
N MET A 21 0.26 0.95 -0.73
CA MET A 21 -0.64 2.11 -0.79
C MET A 21 -0.01 3.19 -1.66
N ASP A 22 -0.83 3.79 -2.52
CA ASP A 22 -0.49 4.97 -3.31
C ASP A 22 -1.73 5.85 -3.38
N VAL A 23 -1.76 6.94 -2.62
CA VAL A 23 -2.96 7.78 -2.52
C VAL A 23 -2.95 8.82 -3.63
N GLU A 24 -4.13 9.10 -4.17
CA GLU A 24 -4.34 10.28 -4.99
C GLU A 24 -4.85 11.42 -4.12
N ALA A 25 -4.44 12.64 -4.45
CA ALA A 25 -4.78 13.83 -3.70
C ALA A 25 -5.16 15.00 -4.63
N THR A 26 -5.98 15.92 -4.13
CA THR A 26 -6.31 17.16 -4.81
C THR A 26 -5.04 17.95 -5.11
N CYS A 27 -4.98 18.52 -6.31
CA CYS A 27 -3.81 19.25 -6.76
C CYS A 27 -4.14 20.48 -7.61
N VAL A 28 -3.22 21.43 -7.55
CA VAL A 28 -3.21 22.64 -8.38
C VAL A 28 -1.92 22.65 -9.18
N LYS A 29 -2.02 22.98 -10.46
CA LYS A 29 -0.85 23.03 -11.34
C LYS A 29 0.14 24.08 -10.81
N ASP A 30 1.41 23.69 -10.71
CA ASP A 30 2.55 24.52 -10.30
C ASP A 30 2.49 25.08 -8.86
N ASP A 31 1.50 24.65 -8.06
CA ASP A 31 1.40 25.00 -6.64
C ASP A 31 1.73 23.79 -5.75
N ARG A 32 2.94 23.82 -5.23
CA ARG A 32 3.47 22.82 -4.30
C ARG A 32 3.03 23.04 -2.86
N ALA A 33 2.65 24.28 -2.52
CA ALA A 33 2.20 24.64 -1.18
C ALA A 33 0.69 24.37 -0.97
N PHE A 34 -0.02 24.01 -2.04
CA PHE A 34 -1.43 23.67 -1.99
C PHE A 34 -1.72 22.61 -0.92
N ALA A 35 -2.66 22.91 -0.03
CA ALA A 35 -3.07 22.03 1.05
C ALA A 35 -3.95 20.89 0.50
N SER A 36 -3.29 19.87 -0.04
CA SER A 36 -3.91 18.71 -0.66
C SER A 36 -4.82 17.95 0.30
N GLU A 37 -5.81 17.30 -0.28
CA GLU A 37 -6.75 16.39 0.39
C GLU A 37 -6.78 15.08 -0.40
N VAL A 38 -6.73 13.94 0.29
CA VAL A 38 -6.85 12.61 -0.28
C VAL A 38 -8.20 12.48 -1.00
N ILE A 39 -8.16 11.96 -2.23
CA ILE A 39 -9.35 11.72 -3.08
C ILE A 39 -9.46 10.27 -3.55
N GLU A 40 -8.41 9.47 -3.40
CA GLU A 40 -8.44 8.03 -3.58
C GLU A 40 -7.57 7.36 -2.51
N LEU A 41 -8.12 6.32 -1.86
CA LEU A 41 -7.43 5.52 -0.85
C LEU A 41 -7.45 4.04 -1.28
N PRO A 42 -6.42 3.56 -1.97
CA PRO A 42 -6.28 2.17 -2.36
C PRO A 42 -5.33 1.41 -1.41
N MET A 43 -5.57 0.12 -1.24
CA MET A 43 -4.63 -0.80 -0.59
C MET A 43 -4.54 -2.11 -1.36
N VAL A 44 -3.33 -2.56 -1.63
CA VAL A 44 -3.04 -3.85 -2.29
C VAL A 44 -2.26 -4.73 -1.32
N VAL A 45 -2.90 -5.80 -0.84
CA VAL A 45 -2.30 -6.75 0.09
C VAL A 45 -1.60 -7.85 -0.69
N VAL A 46 -0.32 -8.07 -0.43
CA VAL A 46 0.47 -9.16 -1.01
C VAL A 46 0.87 -10.14 0.09
N ASP A 47 0.53 -11.41 -0.11
CA ASP A 47 1.05 -12.52 0.68
C ASP A 47 2.45 -12.88 0.20
N VAL A 48 3.46 -12.65 1.05
CA VAL A 48 4.87 -12.89 0.73
C VAL A 48 5.44 -14.09 1.50
N ARG A 49 4.59 -14.92 2.13
CA ARG A 49 4.99 -16.15 2.84
C ARG A 49 5.48 -17.24 1.91
N GLN A 50 5.17 -17.14 0.61
CA GLN A 50 5.55 -18.14 -0.38
C GLN A 50 7.08 -18.20 -0.58
N PRO A 51 7.67 -19.40 -0.75
CA PRO A 51 9.11 -19.54 -0.93
C PRO A 51 9.63 -18.85 -2.20
N LEU A 52 10.59 -17.93 -2.04
CA LEU A 52 11.18 -17.15 -3.13
C LEU A 52 11.97 -17.98 -4.16
N SER A 53 12.31 -19.24 -3.85
CA SER A 53 13.36 -20.01 -4.52
C SER A 53 12.91 -21.05 -5.55
N THR A 54 11.60 -21.28 -5.77
CA THR A 54 11.15 -22.33 -6.71
C THR A 54 10.37 -21.75 -7.88
N SER A 55 10.66 -22.22 -9.10
CA SER A 55 9.89 -21.85 -10.31
C SER A 55 8.40 -22.18 -10.18
N ALA A 56 8.06 -23.15 -9.32
CA ALA A 56 6.68 -23.55 -9.00
C ALA A 56 5.94 -22.54 -8.10
N SER A 57 6.64 -21.57 -7.50
CA SER A 57 6.08 -20.53 -6.63
C SER A 57 5.87 -19.19 -7.34
N ARG A 58 6.04 -19.14 -8.68
CA ARG A 58 5.77 -17.93 -9.46
C ARG A 58 4.29 -17.87 -9.82
N ASN A 59 3.71 -16.69 -9.70
CA ASN A 59 2.35 -16.42 -10.17
C ASN A 59 2.31 -16.31 -11.71
N GLU A 60 1.13 -16.09 -12.28
CA GLU A 60 0.94 -15.92 -13.73
C GLU A 60 1.84 -14.82 -14.32
N ASP A 61 2.14 -13.79 -13.54
CA ASP A 61 3.05 -12.69 -13.89
C ASP A 61 4.55 -13.00 -13.69
N GLY A 62 4.88 -14.24 -13.29
CA GLY A 62 6.25 -14.68 -13.09
C GLY A 62 6.93 -14.15 -11.81
N LEU A 63 6.25 -13.41 -10.94
CA LEU A 63 6.82 -12.81 -9.73
C LEU A 63 6.48 -13.61 -8.47
N PRO A 64 7.34 -13.64 -7.44
CA PRO A 64 7.03 -14.30 -6.18
C PRO A 64 6.04 -13.50 -5.34
N GLY A 65 5.40 -14.14 -4.37
CA GLY A 65 4.36 -13.53 -3.53
C GLY A 65 3.09 -13.23 -4.33
N THR A 66 1.94 -13.26 -3.69
CA THR A 66 0.64 -13.22 -4.39
C THR A 66 -0.16 -12.01 -3.96
N VAL A 67 -0.67 -11.23 -4.91
CA VAL A 67 -1.65 -10.18 -4.64
C VAL A 67 -2.93 -10.87 -4.16
N ALA A 68 -3.21 -10.76 -2.87
CA ALA A 68 -4.17 -11.60 -2.17
C ALA A 68 -5.48 -10.87 -1.87
N ALA A 69 -5.42 -9.55 -1.71
CA ALA A 69 -6.59 -8.71 -1.54
C ALA A 69 -6.35 -7.30 -2.07
N CYS A 70 -7.41 -6.63 -2.52
CA CYS A 70 -7.37 -5.20 -2.81
C CYS A 70 -8.59 -4.50 -2.20
N PHE A 71 -8.36 -3.28 -1.75
CA PHE A 71 -9.38 -2.33 -1.31
C PHE A 71 -9.25 -1.03 -2.10
N ARG A 72 -10.39 -0.43 -2.42
CA ARG A 72 -10.44 0.90 -3.04
C ARG A 72 -11.64 1.67 -2.54
N THR A 73 -11.41 2.93 -2.17
CA THR A 73 -12.47 3.94 -2.01
C THR A 73 -12.01 5.28 -2.56
N TYR A 74 -12.93 6.04 -3.14
CA TYR A 74 -12.75 7.47 -3.33
C TYR A 74 -13.00 8.17 -2.00
N VAL A 75 -12.52 9.40 -1.91
CA VAL A 75 -12.66 10.24 -0.72
C VAL A 75 -13.14 11.63 -1.15
N ARG A 76 -14.14 12.16 -0.44
CA ARG A 76 -14.67 13.49 -0.69
C ARG A 76 -13.81 14.54 0.03
N PRO A 77 -13.16 15.47 -0.70
CA PRO A 77 -12.46 16.59 -0.09
C PRO A 77 -13.48 17.57 0.52
N GLU A 78 -13.11 18.20 1.64
CA GLU A 78 -14.01 19.07 2.42
C GLU A 78 -13.56 20.53 2.40
N THR A 79 -12.25 20.77 2.29
CA THR A 79 -11.66 22.11 2.23
C THR A 79 -11.79 22.69 0.83
N PHE A 80 -11.45 21.90 -0.18
CA PHE A 80 -11.53 22.25 -1.60
C PHE A 80 -12.34 21.18 -2.35
N PRO A 81 -13.68 21.17 -2.18
CA PRO A 81 -14.55 20.09 -2.69
C PRO A 81 -14.60 20.00 -4.22
N ARG A 82 -14.22 21.06 -4.94
CA ARG A 82 -14.19 21.09 -6.41
C ARG A 82 -12.80 20.74 -6.93
N LEU A 83 -12.69 19.65 -7.67
CA LEU A 83 -11.45 19.24 -8.31
C LEU A 83 -11.09 20.21 -9.45
N THR A 84 -9.82 20.60 -9.52
CA THR A 84 -9.29 21.37 -10.65
C THR A 84 -9.34 20.53 -11.93
N LEU A 85 -9.36 21.18 -13.09
CA LEU A 85 -9.24 20.46 -14.37
C LEU A 85 -7.95 19.65 -14.43
N PHE A 86 -6.83 20.24 -14.01
CA PHE A 86 -5.54 19.58 -13.93
C PHE A 86 -5.59 18.30 -13.07
N CYS A 87 -6.23 18.36 -11.89
CA CYS A 87 -6.36 17.19 -11.01
C CYS A 87 -7.17 16.06 -11.64
N LYS A 88 -8.27 16.39 -12.32
CA LYS A 88 -9.11 15.41 -13.02
C LYS A 88 -8.41 14.80 -14.23
N GLU A 89 -7.71 15.61 -15.02
CA GLU A 89 -6.93 15.13 -16.17
C GLU A 89 -5.75 14.26 -15.73
N LEU A 90 -5.11 14.61 -14.61
CA LEU A 90 -3.99 13.86 -14.07
C LEU A 90 -4.43 12.50 -13.55
N THR A 91 -5.44 12.46 -12.68
CA THR A 91 -5.83 11.24 -11.93
C THR A 91 -6.91 10.40 -12.61
N GLY A 92 -7.62 10.97 -13.58
CA GLY A 92 -8.83 10.37 -14.17
C GLY A 92 -10.06 10.40 -13.24
N ILE A 93 -9.94 10.89 -12.01
CA ILE A 93 -11.03 10.93 -11.03
C ILE A 93 -11.99 12.06 -11.41
N THR A 94 -13.27 11.75 -11.59
CA THR A 94 -14.28 12.77 -11.92
C THR A 94 -14.81 13.47 -10.67
N GLN A 95 -15.49 14.60 -10.88
CA GLN A 95 -16.18 15.28 -9.79
C GLN A 95 -17.30 14.41 -9.20
N GLU A 96 -18.02 13.63 -10.02
CA GLU A 96 -19.07 12.76 -9.51
C GLU A 96 -18.52 11.68 -8.56
N CYS A 97 -17.34 11.13 -8.85
CA CYS A 97 -16.68 10.15 -8.00
C CYS A 97 -16.47 10.68 -6.58
N VAL A 98 -15.92 11.90 -6.43
CA VAL A 98 -15.64 12.48 -5.11
C VAL A 98 -16.89 13.06 -4.45
N ASP A 99 -17.87 13.56 -5.21
CA ASP A 99 -19.12 14.11 -4.64
C ASP A 99 -19.93 13.02 -3.91
N ALA A 100 -19.94 11.80 -4.47
CA ALA A 100 -20.63 10.64 -3.90
C ALA A 100 -19.82 9.89 -2.82
N ALA A 101 -18.54 10.23 -2.64
CA ALA A 101 -17.63 9.51 -1.75
C ALA A 101 -17.84 9.85 -0.25
N PRO A 102 -17.43 8.93 0.65
CA PRO A 102 -17.29 9.26 2.08
C PRO A 102 -16.20 10.32 2.30
N THR A 103 -16.28 11.08 3.39
CA THR A 103 -15.17 11.96 3.80
C THR A 103 -13.98 11.14 4.31
N LEU A 104 -12.79 11.72 4.40
CA LEU A 104 -11.61 11.00 4.88
C LEU A 104 -11.82 10.41 6.28
N GLY A 105 -12.47 11.17 7.16
CA GLY A 105 -12.82 10.70 8.51
C GLY A 105 -13.78 9.50 8.53
N GLN A 106 -14.60 9.32 7.50
CA GLN A 106 -15.47 8.16 7.35
C GLN A 106 -14.75 6.98 6.66
N ALA A 107 -13.90 7.27 5.68
CA ALA A 107 -13.19 6.27 4.89
C ALA A 107 -12.15 5.50 5.72
N LEU A 108 -11.43 6.18 6.63
CA LEU A 108 -10.38 5.57 7.42
C LEU A 108 -10.91 4.40 8.30
N PRO A 109 -11.94 4.59 9.17
CA PRO A 109 -12.59 3.51 9.94
C PRO A 109 -12.87 2.26 9.13
N VAL A 110 -13.42 2.44 7.93
CA VAL A 110 -13.77 1.36 7.02
C VAL A 110 -12.52 0.67 6.47
N ALA A 111 -11.53 1.46 6.03
CA ALA A 111 -10.27 0.94 5.49
C ALA A 111 -9.50 0.09 6.51
N ASP A 112 -9.38 0.52 7.77
CA ASP A 112 -8.67 -0.27 8.80
C ASP A 112 -9.44 -1.52 9.22
N ALA A 113 -10.76 -1.41 9.41
CA ALA A 113 -11.60 -2.56 9.71
C ALA A 113 -11.49 -3.62 8.60
N TRP A 114 -11.53 -3.17 7.33
CA TRP A 114 -11.30 -4.03 6.18
C TRP A 114 -9.92 -4.67 6.20
N LEU A 115 -8.86 -3.88 6.39
CA LEU A 115 -7.48 -4.37 6.36
C LEU A 115 -7.24 -5.44 7.44
N ARG A 116 -7.68 -5.18 8.67
CA ARG A 116 -7.60 -6.13 9.78
C ARG A 116 -8.32 -7.43 9.44
N ALA A 117 -9.55 -7.35 8.95
CA ALA A 117 -10.34 -8.52 8.58
C ALA A 117 -9.68 -9.33 7.44
N ALA A 118 -9.18 -8.63 6.41
CA ALA A 118 -8.47 -9.24 5.29
C ALA A 118 -7.20 -9.97 5.76
N LEU A 119 -6.36 -9.33 6.57
CA LEU A 119 -5.13 -9.92 7.09
C LEU A 119 -5.40 -11.15 7.96
N LEU A 120 -6.39 -11.10 8.86
CA LEU A 120 -6.76 -12.24 9.69
C LEU A 120 -7.26 -13.42 8.85
N ARG A 121 -8.10 -13.15 7.85
CA ARG A 121 -8.62 -14.17 6.93
C ARG A 121 -7.49 -14.80 6.11
N LEU A 122 -6.62 -13.98 5.53
CA LEU A 122 -5.48 -14.45 4.74
C LEU A 122 -4.47 -15.22 5.58
N ASN A 123 -4.26 -14.82 6.84
CA ASN A 123 -3.37 -15.52 7.75
C ASN A 123 -3.88 -16.92 8.10
N ALA A 124 -5.19 -17.08 8.27
CA ALA A 124 -5.82 -18.37 8.52
C ALA A 124 -5.77 -19.33 7.31
N ALA A 125 -5.58 -18.80 6.10
CA ALA A 125 -5.46 -19.58 4.88
C ALA A 125 -4.05 -20.17 4.69
N ALA A 126 -3.96 -21.34 4.05
CA ALA A 126 -2.67 -22.00 3.79
C ALA A 126 -1.78 -21.15 2.85
N PRO A 127 -0.45 -21.04 3.08
CA PRO A 127 0.50 -20.18 2.33
C PRO A 127 0.68 -20.49 0.83
N HIS A 128 -0.36 -20.40 -0.01
CA HIS A 128 -0.41 -20.75 -1.46
C HIS A 128 -1.84 -20.98 -1.94
N SER A 129 -2.82 -21.02 -1.02
CA SER A 129 -4.23 -21.24 -1.35
C SER A 129 -4.86 -20.10 -2.12
N VAL A 130 -4.32 -18.88 -1.99
CA VAL A 130 -4.76 -17.70 -2.74
C VAL A 130 -3.95 -17.60 -4.03
N ARG A 131 -4.63 -17.41 -5.16
CA ARG A 131 -3.99 -17.16 -6.46
C ARG A 131 -4.68 -15.98 -7.13
N ALA A 132 -3.93 -14.93 -7.43
CA ALA A 132 -4.43 -13.86 -8.29
C ALA A 132 -4.46 -14.36 -9.74
N ARG A 133 -5.55 -14.06 -10.45
CA ARG A 133 -5.61 -14.16 -11.91
C ARG A 133 -5.25 -12.81 -12.51
N ALA A 134 -4.74 -12.77 -13.73
CA ALA A 134 -4.65 -11.52 -14.48
C ALA A 134 -5.96 -11.21 -15.20
N ASP A 135 -6.41 -9.94 -15.18
CA ASP A 135 -7.42 -9.44 -16.12
C ASP A 135 -6.81 -9.25 -17.53
N ASP A 136 -7.64 -8.83 -18.49
CA ASP A 136 -7.24 -8.57 -19.88
C ASP A 136 -6.17 -7.48 -20.03
N ARG A 137 -6.03 -6.60 -19.03
CA ARG A 137 -5.02 -5.55 -18.96
C ARG A 137 -3.77 -5.99 -18.22
N GLY A 138 -3.76 -7.20 -17.65
CA GLY A 138 -2.65 -7.75 -16.86
C GLY A 138 -2.66 -7.34 -15.39
N LEU A 139 -3.74 -6.70 -14.91
CA LEU A 139 -3.90 -6.36 -13.49
C LEU A 139 -4.27 -7.61 -12.70
N PRO A 140 -3.74 -7.77 -11.47
CA PRO A 140 -4.13 -8.85 -10.61
C PRO A 140 -5.59 -8.66 -10.17
N VAL A 141 -6.39 -9.71 -10.35
CA VAL A 141 -7.73 -9.88 -9.81
C VAL A 141 -7.61 -10.82 -8.62
N PRO A 142 -7.51 -10.28 -7.38
CA PRO A 142 -7.40 -11.11 -6.18
C PRO A 142 -8.74 -11.80 -5.86
N ASP A 143 -8.68 -12.87 -5.07
CA ASP A 143 -9.87 -13.56 -4.56
C ASP A 143 -10.73 -12.66 -3.65
N LEU A 144 -10.10 -11.70 -2.96
CA LEU A 144 -10.77 -10.69 -2.15
C LEU A 144 -10.56 -9.31 -2.79
N TYR A 145 -11.56 -8.84 -3.53
CA TYR A 145 -11.56 -7.51 -4.14
C TYR A 145 -12.77 -6.73 -3.63
N ASP A 146 -12.54 -5.76 -2.75
CA ASP A 146 -13.58 -4.88 -2.22
C ASP A 146 -13.41 -3.47 -2.77
N ASP A 147 -14.26 -3.11 -3.71
CA ASP A 147 -14.28 -1.80 -4.35
C ASP A 147 -15.51 -1.04 -3.87
N VAL A 148 -15.34 -0.32 -2.76
CA VAL A 148 -16.40 0.42 -2.09
C VAL A 148 -16.88 1.59 -2.96
N THR A 149 -16.11 1.98 -3.98
CA THR A 149 -16.55 2.97 -4.99
C THR A 149 -17.76 2.50 -5.80
N LYS A 150 -17.96 1.18 -5.91
CA LYS A 150 -19.06 0.58 -6.68
C LYS A 150 -20.28 0.23 -5.84
N ALA A 151 -20.17 0.26 -4.50
CA ALA A 151 -21.30 0.04 -3.62
C ALA A 151 -22.17 1.31 -3.57
N PRO A 152 -23.50 1.20 -3.72
CA PRO A 152 -24.37 2.34 -3.44
C PRO A 152 -24.17 2.75 -1.97
N ALA A 153 -24.06 4.06 -1.73
CA ALA A 153 -23.86 4.62 -0.40
C ALA A 153 -25.08 4.36 0.51
N GLU A 154 -25.17 3.17 1.10
CA GLU A 154 -26.05 2.96 2.25
C GLU A 154 -25.29 3.35 3.53
N PRO A 155 -25.91 4.16 4.41
CA PRO A 155 -25.23 4.66 5.60
C PRO A 155 -25.10 3.55 6.63
N ALA A 156 -23.91 2.96 6.74
CA ALA A 156 -23.57 2.08 7.85
C ALA A 156 -23.25 2.92 9.11
N VAL A 157 -24.27 3.35 9.85
CA VAL A 157 -24.09 3.78 11.25
C VAL A 157 -25.30 3.39 12.09
N ALA A 158 -25.16 2.37 12.93
CA ALA A 158 -25.97 2.23 14.14
C ALA A 158 -25.01 2.00 15.32
N ALA A 159 -24.44 3.10 15.81
CA ALA A 159 -23.79 3.13 17.11
C ALA A 159 -24.88 3.03 18.19
N THR A 160 -24.92 1.91 18.91
CA THR A 160 -25.75 1.74 20.09
C THR A 160 -25.25 2.63 21.24
N ALA A 161 -25.92 3.75 21.48
CA ALA A 161 -25.85 4.47 22.74
C ALA A 161 -26.91 3.90 23.71
N ALA A 162 -26.47 3.44 24.88
CA ALA A 162 -27.32 2.88 25.91
C ALA A 162 -27.82 3.96 26.90
N ALA A 163 -29.10 3.79 27.26
CA ALA A 163 -29.75 4.03 28.56
C ALA A 163 -30.02 5.46 29.07
N GLY A 164 -31.32 5.74 29.30
CA GLY A 164 -31.85 6.85 30.08
C GLY A 164 -33.38 6.83 30.19
N ALA A 165 -33.88 6.17 31.22
CA ALA A 165 -35.27 5.95 31.69
C ALA A 165 -36.36 7.04 31.44
N ALA A 166 -37.62 6.62 31.19
CA ALA A 166 -38.69 6.54 32.20
C ALA A 166 -40.13 6.41 31.62
N ALA A 167 -40.83 5.34 32.07
CA ALA A 167 -42.25 5.20 32.44
C ALA A 167 -43.42 5.72 31.57
N GLY A 168 -44.37 4.82 31.27
CA GLY A 168 -45.75 5.16 30.90
C GLY A 168 -46.55 3.95 30.40
N ALA A 169 -47.40 3.38 31.25
CA ALA A 169 -48.14 2.13 31.09
C ALA A 169 -49.33 2.18 30.09
N ALA A 170 -49.69 1.04 29.46
CA ALA A 170 -50.87 0.23 29.82
C ALA A 170 -51.42 -0.68 28.69
N ALA A 171 -51.71 -1.94 29.09
CA ALA A 171 -52.79 -2.87 28.65
C ALA A 171 -52.77 -3.44 27.21
N ALA A 172 -52.46 -4.75 27.04
CA ALA A 172 -53.41 -5.90 26.96
C ALA A 172 -53.85 -6.17 25.50
N THR A 173 -53.82 -7.37 24.90
CA THR A 173 -54.17 -8.71 25.39
C THR A 173 -53.68 -9.81 24.41
N ALA A 174 -53.59 -11.06 24.91
CA ALA A 174 -53.17 -12.35 24.32
C ALA A 174 -53.79 -12.74 22.95
N THR A 175 -53.27 -13.67 22.12
CA THR A 175 -52.99 -15.11 22.37
C THR A 175 -52.18 -15.83 21.25
N ALA A 176 -51.09 -16.52 21.64
CA ALA A 176 -50.60 -17.90 21.31
C ALA A 176 -50.41 -18.43 19.85
N PRO A 177 -49.78 -19.61 19.61
CA PRO A 177 -48.32 -19.87 19.63
C PRO A 177 -47.81 -20.64 18.37
N CYS A 178 -46.54 -20.51 17.96
CA CYS A 178 -45.85 -21.59 17.22
C CYS A 178 -44.32 -21.39 17.19
N GLU A 179 -43.62 -22.44 17.61
CA GLU A 179 -42.27 -22.90 17.23
C GLU A 179 -41.03 -22.00 17.39
N ALA A 180 -40.13 -22.47 18.25
CA ALA A 180 -38.74 -22.03 18.31
C ALA A 180 -37.94 -22.60 17.12
N PRO A 181 -37.11 -21.80 16.42
CA PRO A 181 -36.08 -22.31 15.53
C PRO A 181 -34.82 -22.76 16.33
N PRO A 182 -33.99 -23.66 15.78
CA PRO A 182 -32.96 -24.40 16.52
C PRO A 182 -31.70 -23.55 16.80
N PRO A 183 -30.80 -24.00 17.70
CA PRO A 183 -29.65 -23.22 18.13
C PRO A 183 -28.55 -23.22 17.05
N SER A 184 -28.35 -22.09 16.37
CA SER A 184 -27.22 -21.94 15.43
C SER A 184 -26.41 -20.64 15.57
N SER A 185 -26.61 -19.82 16.61
CA SER A 185 -25.94 -18.51 16.73
C SER A 185 -24.71 -18.47 17.65
N ALA A 186 -24.51 -19.49 18.51
CA ALA A 186 -23.39 -19.48 19.45
C ALA A 186 -22.03 -19.79 18.79
N ALA A 187 -22.02 -20.61 17.74
CA ALA A 187 -20.79 -20.98 17.03
C ALA A 187 -20.26 -19.86 16.12
N SER A 188 -21.16 -19.09 15.48
CA SER A 188 -20.77 -17.93 14.69
C SER A 188 -20.29 -16.78 15.58
N ASP A 189 -20.94 -16.55 16.72
CA ASP A 189 -20.51 -15.52 17.68
C ASP A 189 -19.16 -15.88 18.32
N LEU A 190 -18.90 -17.15 18.64
CA LEU A 190 -17.60 -17.60 19.15
C LEU A 190 -16.49 -17.55 18.08
N ALA A 191 -16.79 -17.84 16.81
CA ALA A 191 -15.83 -17.71 15.70
C ALA A 191 -15.49 -16.24 15.43
N SER A 192 -16.49 -15.35 15.44
CA SER A 192 -16.29 -13.90 15.33
C SER A 192 -15.53 -13.31 16.52
N ARG A 193 -15.79 -13.80 17.75
CA ARG A 193 -15.03 -13.41 18.96
C ARG A 193 -13.60 -13.97 18.98
N ARG A 194 -13.36 -15.17 18.43
CA ARG A 194 -12.01 -15.72 18.25
C ARG A 194 -11.22 -14.97 17.17
N ALA A 195 -11.87 -14.53 16.09
CA ALA A 195 -11.24 -13.68 15.08
C ALA A 195 -10.87 -12.30 15.65
N ALA A 196 -11.74 -11.72 16.50
CA ALA A 196 -11.45 -10.45 17.18
C ALA A 196 -10.33 -10.53 18.24
N ALA A 197 -9.96 -11.74 18.70
CA ALA A 197 -8.90 -11.98 19.68
C ALA A 197 -7.59 -12.51 19.06
N ALA A 198 -7.55 -12.73 17.74
CA ALA A 198 -6.34 -13.16 17.06
C ALA A 198 -5.43 -11.95 16.79
N ALA A 199 -4.16 -12.04 17.20
CA ALA A 199 -3.16 -11.05 16.83
C ALA A 199 -3.02 -10.98 15.31
N LEU A 200 -2.84 -9.77 14.78
CA LEU A 200 -2.60 -9.57 13.35
C LEU A 200 -1.30 -10.30 12.95
N PRO A 201 -1.24 -10.91 11.75
CA PRO A 201 0.03 -11.43 11.24
C PRO A 201 1.05 -10.30 11.09
N PRO A 202 2.36 -10.58 11.11
CA PRO A 202 3.36 -9.57 10.78
C PRO A 202 3.14 -9.01 9.38
N PHE A 203 2.92 -7.71 9.27
CA PHE A 203 2.78 -7.02 7.99
C PHE A 203 3.52 -5.67 7.99
N ALA A 204 3.65 -5.04 6.83
CA ALA A 204 4.15 -3.67 6.73
C ALA A 204 3.47 -2.93 5.59
N PHE A 205 3.19 -1.63 5.78
CA PHE A 205 2.84 -0.76 4.66
C PHE A 205 4.04 -0.56 3.73
N VAL A 206 3.77 -0.36 2.45
CA VAL A 206 4.77 -0.07 1.42
C VAL A 206 4.27 1.06 0.53
N THR A 207 5.12 2.04 0.27
CA THR A 207 4.82 3.22 -0.56
C THR A 207 6.00 3.55 -1.47
N ASP A 208 5.75 4.32 -2.53
CA ASP A 208 6.79 4.88 -3.42
C ASP A 208 7.41 6.19 -2.86
N GLY A 209 7.67 6.19 -1.56
CA GLY A 209 8.24 7.33 -0.85
C GLY A 209 7.45 7.76 0.37
N PRO A 210 7.86 8.86 1.03
CA PRO A 210 7.21 9.30 2.26
C PRO A 210 5.84 9.96 2.03
N TRP A 211 5.53 10.34 0.79
CA TRP A 211 4.49 11.30 0.46
C TRP A 211 3.09 10.84 0.86
N ASP A 212 2.73 9.60 0.53
CA ASP A 212 1.39 9.06 0.72
C ASP A 212 0.95 9.08 2.19
N ILE A 213 1.80 8.58 3.07
CA ILE A 213 1.52 8.54 4.51
C ILE A 213 1.80 9.89 5.16
N LYS A 214 3.00 10.45 5.00
CA LYS A 214 3.43 11.62 5.77
C LYS A 214 2.76 12.92 5.30
N SER A 215 2.77 13.16 3.99
CA SER A 215 2.45 14.48 3.43
C SER A 215 1.00 14.60 2.97
N PHE A 216 0.33 13.49 2.63
CA PHE A 216 -1.08 13.49 2.27
C PHE A 216 -1.94 13.02 3.43
N LEU A 217 -1.89 11.73 3.77
CA LEU A 217 -2.80 11.15 4.75
C LEU A 217 -2.65 11.78 6.14
N HIS A 218 -1.46 11.71 6.73
CA HIS A 218 -1.25 12.21 8.09
C HIS A 218 -1.37 13.74 8.17
N ALA A 219 -0.85 14.47 7.18
CA ALA A 219 -0.94 15.93 7.15
C ALA A 219 -2.41 16.39 7.06
N GLU A 220 -3.25 15.77 6.24
CA GLU A 220 -4.67 16.08 6.19
C GLU A 220 -5.37 15.71 7.51
N CYS A 221 -5.11 14.52 8.04
CA CYS A 221 -5.66 14.09 9.34
C CYS A 221 -5.32 15.08 10.45
N ALA A 222 -4.08 15.57 10.51
CA ALA A 222 -3.64 16.57 11.48
C ALA A 222 -4.34 17.91 11.27
N ARG A 223 -4.39 18.43 10.03
CA ARG A 223 -5.08 19.70 9.72
C ARG A 223 -6.57 19.67 10.08
N LYS A 224 -7.22 18.51 9.92
CA LYS A 224 -8.65 18.32 10.16
C LYS A 224 -8.99 17.81 11.57
N GLY A 225 -8.00 17.59 12.43
CA GLY A 225 -8.21 17.02 13.77
C GLY A 225 -8.78 15.59 13.75
N LEU A 226 -8.57 14.83 12.67
CA LEU A 226 -9.13 13.47 12.52
C LEU A 226 -8.46 12.47 13.44
N LEU A 227 -7.19 12.67 13.79
CA LEU A 227 -6.46 11.80 14.73
C LEU A 227 -7.09 11.80 16.13
N GLU A 228 -7.84 12.85 16.48
CA GLU A 228 -8.51 12.99 17.78
C GLU A 228 -10.00 12.65 17.71
N THR A 229 -10.62 12.79 16.54
CA THR A 229 -12.08 12.74 16.38
C THR A 229 -12.55 11.48 15.68
N ALA A 230 -12.23 11.32 14.39
CA ALA A 230 -12.71 10.25 13.54
C ALA A 230 -11.86 8.97 13.62
N TRP A 231 -10.60 9.13 14.02
CA TRP A 231 -9.62 8.06 14.11
C TRP A 231 -8.84 8.09 15.46
N PRO A 232 -9.55 8.16 16.61
CA PRO A 232 -8.93 8.30 17.94
C PRO A 232 -8.19 7.03 18.38
N SER A 233 -8.45 5.90 17.73
CA SER A 233 -7.74 4.63 17.92
C SER A 233 -6.81 4.34 16.74
N HIS A 234 -6.11 5.38 16.26
CA HIS A 234 -5.11 5.26 15.20
C HIS A 234 -4.12 4.14 15.51
N PRO A 235 -4.10 3.04 14.73
CA PRO A 235 -3.17 1.96 15.01
C PRO A 235 -1.73 2.35 14.64
N PRO A 236 -0.73 2.07 15.49
CA PRO A 236 0.66 2.47 15.26
C PRO A 236 1.27 1.99 13.94
N TYR A 237 0.77 0.89 13.37
CA TYR A 237 1.24 0.40 12.08
C TYR A 237 0.96 1.34 10.90
N TRP A 238 0.03 2.30 11.03
CA TRP A 238 -0.17 3.35 10.03
C TRP A 238 0.92 4.42 10.05
N ASP A 239 1.73 4.48 11.11
CA ASP A 239 2.84 5.43 11.26
C ASP A 239 4.18 4.88 10.76
N ALA A 240 4.21 3.66 10.21
CA ALA A 240 5.44 2.96 9.86
C ALA A 240 5.32 2.24 8.52
N TRP A 241 6.28 2.43 7.63
CA TRP A 241 6.24 1.84 6.29
C TRP A 241 7.62 1.52 5.72
N VAL A 242 7.60 0.73 4.65
CA VAL A 242 8.71 0.52 3.74
C VAL A 242 8.62 1.57 2.65
N ASN A 243 9.49 2.57 2.71
CA ASN A 243 9.80 3.44 1.59
C ASN A 243 10.55 2.62 0.54
N LEU A 244 9.79 2.12 -0.45
CA LEU A 244 10.30 1.23 -1.47
C LEU A 244 11.29 1.95 -2.39
N ARG A 245 11.05 3.23 -2.68
CA ARG A 245 11.94 4.05 -3.51
C ARG A 245 13.33 4.17 -2.90
N GLN A 246 13.40 4.44 -1.60
CA GLN A 246 14.66 4.50 -0.86
C GLN A 246 15.32 3.13 -0.80
N LEU A 247 14.56 2.07 -0.50
CA LEU A 247 15.08 0.72 -0.43
C LEU A 247 15.65 0.26 -1.77
N HIS A 248 14.97 0.55 -2.88
CA HIS A 248 15.42 0.25 -4.24
C HIS A 248 16.70 1.02 -4.58
N ALA A 249 16.73 2.31 -4.27
CA ALA A 249 17.93 3.13 -4.42
C ALA A 249 19.13 2.50 -3.71
N ASP A 250 18.94 2.11 -2.44
CA ASP A 250 20.04 1.61 -1.61
C ASP A 250 20.54 0.22 -2.00
N THR A 251 19.69 -0.61 -2.59
CA THR A 251 19.97 -2.03 -2.82
C THR A 251 20.24 -2.37 -4.28
N LEU A 252 19.57 -1.69 -5.23
CA LEU A 252 19.57 -2.07 -6.64
C LEU A 252 20.00 -0.95 -7.61
N SER A 253 20.02 0.32 -7.16
CA SER A 253 20.30 1.47 -8.05
C SER A 253 21.50 2.32 -7.62
N ALA A 254 22.44 1.76 -6.85
CA ALA A 254 23.65 2.45 -6.42
C ALA A 254 23.40 3.83 -5.76
N GLY A 255 22.30 3.94 -5.00
CA GLY A 255 21.89 5.16 -4.32
C GLY A 255 21.02 6.12 -5.15
N ARG A 256 20.79 5.87 -6.45
CA ARG A 256 19.91 6.68 -7.29
C ARG A 256 18.45 6.39 -6.98
N ARG A 257 17.69 7.43 -6.61
CA ARG A 257 16.24 7.37 -6.42
C ARG A 257 15.55 7.47 -7.77
N LEU A 258 14.81 6.43 -8.14
CA LEU A 258 14.09 6.35 -9.41
C LEU A 258 12.57 6.51 -9.17
N ASN A 259 11.83 6.98 -10.17
CA ASN A 259 10.35 6.93 -10.13
C ASN A 259 9.85 5.50 -10.40
N VAL A 260 8.54 5.24 -10.20
CA VAL A 260 7.92 3.92 -10.44
C VAL A 260 8.23 3.36 -11.83
N ARG A 261 8.05 4.14 -12.90
CA ARG A 261 8.38 3.71 -14.27
C ARG A 261 9.84 3.26 -14.42
N SER A 262 10.78 4.04 -13.90
CA SER A 262 12.21 3.74 -13.98
C SER A 262 12.60 2.56 -13.09
N MET A 263 11.98 2.42 -11.91
CA MET A 263 12.14 1.25 -11.05
C MET A 263 11.64 -0.01 -11.77
N LEU A 264 10.45 0.01 -12.37
CA LEU A 264 9.93 -1.10 -13.19
C LEU A 264 10.90 -1.45 -14.33
N ALA A 265 11.34 -0.44 -15.09
CA ALA A 265 12.26 -0.64 -16.21
C ALA A 265 13.58 -1.29 -15.76
N SER A 266 14.17 -0.84 -14.66
CA SER A 266 15.39 -1.44 -14.07
C SER A 266 15.21 -2.91 -13.69
N LEU A 267 13.97 -3.30 -13.36
CA LEU A 267 13.59 -4.67 -13.00
C LEU A 267 13.09 -5.49 -14.19
N ARG A 268 13.11 -4.93 -15.41
CA ARG A 268 12.58 -5.50 -16.66
C ARG A 268 11.07 -5.75 -16.64
N LEU A 269 10.35 -4.88 -15.94
CA LEU A 269 8.90 -4.85 -15.89
C LEU A 269 8.38 -3.64 -16.67
N ARG A 270 7.14 -3.71 -17.15
CA ARG A 270 6.41 -2.58 -17.74
C ARG A 270 5.26 -2.20 -16.84
N PHE A 271 4.88 -0.92 -16.86
CA PHE A 271 3.68 -0.46 -16.19
C PHE A 271 2.44 -1.17 -16.74
N VAL A 272 1.49 -1.45 -15.86
CA VAL A 272 0.22 -2.11 -16.19
C VAL A 272 -0.93 -1.28 -15.64
N GLY A 273 -1.98 -1.09 -16.44
CA GLY A 273 -3.11 -0.22 -16.11
C GLY A 273 -2.87 1.23 -16.54
N GLU A 274 -3.61 2.13 -15.92
CA GLU A 274 -3.57 3.58 -16.13
C GLU A 274 -2.73 4.24 -15.04
N GLU A 275 -1.86 5.17 -15.43
CA GLU A 275 -1.03 5.92 -14.50
C GLU A 275 -1.85 6.97 -13.76
N HIS A 276 -1.46 7.26 -12.52
CA HIS A 276 -2.15 8.20 -11.63
C HIS A 276 -3.56 7.74 -11.24
N CYS A 277 -3.85 6.45 -11.46
CA CYS A 277 -4.93 5.74 -10.79
C CYS A 277 -4.28 5.03 -9.60
N GLY A 278 -4.60 5.45 -8.38
CA GLY A 278 -3.86 5.03 -7.19
C GLY A 278 -3.84 3.51 -7.00
N LEU A 279 -4.93 2.80 -7.36
CA LEU A 279 -4.96 1.34 -7.32
C LEU A 279 -3.98 0.70 -8.33
N HIS A 280 -3.90 1.22 -9.55
CA HIS A 280 -2.98 0.69 -10.56
C HIS A 280 -1.53 1.01 -10.20
N ASP A 281 -1.26 2.19 -9.66
CA ASP A 281 0.08 2.54 -9.18
C ASP A 281 0.49 1.65 -8.00
N ALA A 282 -0.39 1.43 -7.02
CA ALA A 282 -0.17 0.49 -5.92
C ALA A 282 0.10 -0.95 -6.41
N VAL A 283 -0.61 -1.42 -7.45
CA VAL A 283 -0.30 -2.72 -8.08
C VAL A 283 1.11 -2.74 -8.67
N ASN A 284 1.54 -1.67 -9.35
CA ASN A 284 2.88 -1.62 -9.93
C ASN A 284 3.98 -1.51 -8.87
N ILE A 285 3.74 -0.76 -7.79
CA ILE A 285 4.61 -0.72 -6.61
C ILE A 285 4.71 -2.11 -5.97
N ALA A 286 3.60 -2.86 -5.87
CA ALA A 286 3.60 -4.24 -5.41
C ALA A 286 4.45 -5.15 -6.31
N ARG A 287 4.40 -4.96 -7.63
CA ARG A 287 5.24 -5.71 -8.59
C ARG A 287 6.72 -5.38 -8.43
N ILE A 288 7.07 -4.12 -8.17
CA ILE A 288 8.45 -3.72 -7.82
C ILE A 288 8.88 -4.44 -6.53
N ALA A 289 8.09 -4.38 -5.47
CA ALA A 289 8.40 -4.99 -4.18
C ALA A 289 8.62 -6.51 -4.30
N ARG A 290 7.75 -7.21 -5.05
CA ARG A 290 7.87 -8.63 -5.36
C ARG A 290 9.12 -8.96 -6.18
N ALA A 291 9.47 -8.13 -7.15
CA ALA A 291 10.68 -8.30 -7.94
C ALA A 291 11.98 -8.01 -7.15
N MET A 292 11.91 -7.15 -6.12
CA MET A 292 12.99 -6.92 -5.17
C MET A 292 13.16 -8.11 -4.23
N LEU A 293 12.05 -8.69 -3.73
CA LEU A 293 12.07 -9.95 -2.96
C LEU A 293 12.72 -11.09 -3.77
N ALA A 294 12.39 -11.21 -5.05
CA ALA A 294 13.00 -12.20 -5.96
C ALA A 294 14.53 -12.05 -6.07
N ARG A 295 15.06 -10.85 -5.80
CA ARG A 295 16.50 -10.53 -5.78
C ARG A 295 17.12 -10.63 -4.38
N GLY A 296 16.38 -11.13 -3.39
CA GLY A 296 16.86 -11.31 -2.01
C GLY A 296 16.81 -10.06 -1.14
N VAL A 297 16.17 -8.98 -1.60
CA VAL A 297 15.99 -7.75 -0.80
C VAL A 297 14.90 -7.99 0.25
N ARG A 298 15.17 -7.62 1.51
CA ARG A 298 14.16 -7.68 2.59
C ARG A 298 13.35 -6.40 2.64
N LEU A 299 12.04 -6.53 2.81
CA LEU A 299 11.08 -5.42 2.92
C LEU A 299 10.83 -5.07 4.40
N SER A 300 11.88 -4.67 5.11
CA SER A 300 11.74 -4.18 6.50
C SER A 300 11.33 -2.71 6.52
N VAL A 301 10.47 -2.32 7.47
CA VAL A 301 10.09 -0.91 7.71
C VAL A 301 11.33 -0.05 7.78
N ASN A 302 11.41 1.02 7.00
CA ASN A 302 12.59 1.88 6.90
C ASN A 302 12.28 3.38 7.02
N GLU A 303 11.02 3.72 7.26
CA GLU A 303 10.55 5.08 7.46
C GLU A 303 9.28 5.07 8.35
N GLY A 304 9.03 6.18 9.04
CA GLY A 304 7.88 6.31 9.93
C GLY A 304 7.72 7.71 10.50
N LEU A 305 6.57 7.98 11.13
CA LEU A 305 6.24 9.25 11.77
C LEU A 305 6.76 9.35 13.20
N SER A 306 6.91 8.21 13.90
CA SER A 306 7.49 8.18 15.25
C SER A 306 8.95 8.68 15.24
N PRO A 307 9.33 9.58 16.17
CA PRO A 307 10.71 10.02 16.33
C PRO A 307 11.70 8.86 16.49
N VAL A 308 11.29 7.77 17.14
CA VAL A 308 12.11 6.57 17.35
C VAL A 308 12.44 5.90 16.02
N ILE A 309 11.44 5.72 15.15
CA ILE A 309 11.62 5.12 13.82
C ILE A 309 12.49 6.06 12.96
N ALA A 310 12.19 7.36 12.96
CA ALA A 310 12.94 8.35 12.21
C ALA A 310 14.43 8.41 12.61
N GLU A 311 14.73 8.38 13.92
CA GLU A 311 16.11 8.42 14.43
C GLU A 311 16.87 7.11 14.12
N ARG A 312 16.24 5.95 14.32
CA ARG A 312 16.83 4.64 14.01
C ARG A 312 17.29 4.57 12.55
N TRP A 313 16.45 5.03 11.62
CA TRP A 313 16.77 4.98 10.20
C TRP A 313 17.72 6.08 9.74
N SER A 314 17.68 7.25 10.38
CA SER A 314 18.70 8.30 10.17
C SER A 314 20.11 7.77 10.49
N ARG A 315 20.27 7.09 11.63
CA ARG A 315 21.56 6.47 12.02
C ARG A 315 22.02 5.41 11.01
N ARG A 316 21.11 4.57 10.52
CA ARG A 316 21.44 3.54 9.50
C ARG A 316 21.86 4.15 8.17
N ARG A 317 21.19 5.20 7.70
CA ARG A 317 21.56 5.90 6.46
C ARG A 317 22.96 6.51 6.55
N LEU A 318 23.28 7.13 7.67
CA LEU A 318 24.63 7.65 7.93
C LEU A 318 25.68 6.53 7.95
N ALA A 319 25.38 5.40 8.61
CA ALA A 319 26.28 4.25 8.62
C ALA A 319 26.50 3.65 7.22
N ALA A 320 25.45 3.54 6.40
CA ALA A 320 25.51 3.03 5.03
C ALA A 320 26.29 3.98 4.10
N ALA A 321 26.07 5.30 4.21
CA ALA A 321 26.84 6.31 3.49
C ALA A 321 28.34 6.22 3.86
N ALA A 322 28.64 6.16 5.16
CA ALA A 322 30.01 6.00 5.65
C ALA A 322 30.65 4.66 5.24
N ALA A 323 29.87 3.60 4.98
CA ALA A 323 30.38 2.33 4.47
C ALA A 323 30.70 2.40 2.97
N ARG A 324 29.91 3.15 2.19
CA ARG A 324 30.17 3.42 0.76
C ARG A 324 31.44 4.26 0.57
N GLU A 325 31.64 5.28 1.42
CA GLU A 325 32.85 6.11 1.42
C GLU A 325 34.12 5.35 1.81
N ARG A 326 34.00 4.33 2.67
CA ARG A 326 35.12 3.51 3.13
C ARG A 326 35.52 2.37 2.18
N GLY A 327 34.84 2.18 1.05
CA GLY A 327 35.24 1.23 0.01
C GLY A 327 35.40 -0.21 0.50
N SER A 328 34.46 -0.75 1.28
CA SER A 328 34.56 -2.14 1.74
C SER A 328 34.01 -3.13 0.69
N PRO A 329 34.78 -4.15 0.24
CA PRO A 329 34.35 -5.11 -0.75
C PRO A 329 33.42 -6.15 -0.10
N GLY A 330 32.12 -5.91 -0.19
CA GLY A 330 31.09 -6.83 0.29
C GLY A 330 29.77 -6.74 -0.49
N ALA A 331 29.75 -6.04 -1.62
CA ALA A 331 28.64 -6.13 -2.54
C ALA A 331 28.74 -7.48 -3.26
N LEU A 332 27.67 -8.27 -3.19
CA LEU A 332 27.48 -9.44 -4.03
C LEU A 332 27.78 -9.04 -5.47
N ASP A 333 28.83 -9.63 -6.03
CA ASP A 333 29.30 -9.33 -7.37
C ASP A 333 28.19 -9.70 -8.37
N ALA A 334 27.58 -8.67 -8.97
CA ALA A 334 26.55 -8.79 -9.98
C ALA A 334 27.04 -9.51 -11.27
N ALA A 335 28.32 -9.88 -11.34
CA ALA A 335 28.91 -10.65 -12.43
C ALA A 335 28.91 -12.19 -12.23
N SER A 336 28.40 -12.71 -11.11
CA SER A 336 28.47 -14.16 -10.79
C SER A 336 27.16 -14.95 -10.99
N PHE A 337 26.36 -14.58 -11.99
CA PHE A 337 25.31 -15.46 -12.54
C PHE A 337 25.63 -15.79 -14.00
N ARG A 338 26.54 -16.74 -14.21
CA ARG A 338 26.61 -17.45 -15.50
C ARG A 338 25.36 -18.30 -15.60
N ALA A 339 24.39 -17.85 -16.37
CA ALA A 339 23.41 -18.76 -16.97
C ALA A 339 24.19 -19.82 -17.77
N SER A 340 24.00 -21.09 -17.45
CA SER A 340 24.44 -22.19 -18.32
C SER A 340 23.76 -22.02 -19.69
N PRO A 341 24.51 -22.02 -20.81
CA PRO A 341 23.90 -21.88 -22.12
C PRO A 341 23.24 -23.22 -22.52
N GLY A 342 21.92 -23.28 -22.39
CA GLY A 342 21.11 -24.22 -23.14
C GLY A 342 21.05 -23.75 -24.59
N ALA A 343 21.48 -24.62 -25.51
CA ALA A 343 21.63 -24.35 -26.92
C ALA A 343 20.35 -23.81 -27.59
N PHE A 344 20.46 -22.69 -28.29
CA PHE A 344 19.55 -22.32 -29.36
C PHE A 344 20.37 -21.79 -30.53
N SER A 345 20.54 -22.63 -31.54
CA SER A 345 21.13 -22.28 -32.83
C SER A 345 20.11 -21.52 -33.66
N GLY A 346 20.37 -20.25 -33.95
CA GLY A 346 19.61 -19.46 -34.91
C GLY A 346 20.48 -18.32 -35.42
N SER A 347 21.07 -18.53 -36.60
CA SER A 347 21.85 -17.56 -37.35
C SER A 347 21.01 -16.35 -37.77
N GLY A 348 21.46 -15.15 -37.46
CA GLY A 348 20.90 -13.90 -37.96
C GLY A 348 21.86 -12.76 -37.65
N GLU A 349 22.64 -12.36 -38.65
CA GLU A 349 23.63 -11.29 -38.59
C GLU A 349 22.97 -9.93 -38.33
N GLY A 350 23.58 -9.13 -37.47
CA GLY A 350 23.13 -7.77 -37.14
C GLY A 350 24.10 -7.13 -36.16
N SER A 351 25.25 -6.68 -36.67
CA SER A 351 26.28 -5.99 -35.90
C SER A 351 25.80 -4.59 -35.48
N GLY A 352 25.52 -4.41 -34.20
CA GLY A 352 25.35 -3.11 -33.55
C GLY A 352 25.95 -3.17 -32.16
N SER A 353 27.03 -2.42 -31.93
CA SER A 353 27.74 -2.33 -30.65
C SER A 353 26.81 -1.82 -29.54
N TRP A 354 26.72 -2.57 -28.44
CA TRP A 354 25.85 -2.28 -27.28
C TRP A 354 26.41 -1.18 -26.36
N ALA A 355 27.54 -0.56 -26.72
CA ALA A 355 28.22 0.45 -25.91
C ALA A 355 27.56 1.85 -25.95
N ASP A 356 26.68 2.11 -26.93
CA ASP A 356 26.14 3.46 -27.16
C ASP A 356 24.72 3.68 -26.59
N ALA A 357 24.06 2.65 -26.07
CA ALA A 357 22.69 2.76 -25.55
C ALA A 357 22.60 3.13 -24.05
N VAL A 358 23.73 3.31 -23.37
CA VAL A 358 23.81 3.65 -21.93
C VAL A 358 24.09 5.16 -21.73
N ALA A 359 24.32 5.93 -22.79
CA ALA A 359 24.74 7.33 -22.72
C ALA A 359 23.62 8.37 -22.91
N ALA A 360 22.36 7.97 -23.11
CA ALA A 360 21.24 8.90 -23.28
C ALA A 360 20.11 8.55 -22.29
N GLY A 361 20.10 9.24 -21.16
CA GLY A 361 19.07 9.12 -20.13
C GLY A 361 19.47 10.00 -18.96
N ASP A 362 19.04 11.26 -19.03
CA ASP A 362 19.39 12.34 -18.09
C ASP A 362 19.32 11.88 -16.63
N ALA A 363 20.45 12.06 -15.95
CA ALA A 363 20.65 11.70 -14.57
C ALA A 363 20.40 12.92 -13.68
N ASP A 364 19.14 13.16 -13.31
CA ASP A 364 18.84 14.11 -12.23
C ASP A 364 19.03 13.44 -10.87
N ALA A 365 20.23 13.64 -10.31
CA ALA A 365 20.54 13.37 -8.92
C ALA A 365 20.38 14.66 -8.12
N GLU A 366 19.35 14.74 -7.26
CA GLU A 366 19.18 15.87 -6.34
C GLU A 366 19.00 15.37 -4.90
N ALA A 367 19.80 15.97 -4.00
CA ALA A 367 19.79 15.75 -2.56
C ALA A 367 18.57 16.44 -1.94
N ASP A 368 17.94 15.83 -0.92
CA ASP A 368 16.84 16.50 -0.22
C ASP A 368 17.00 16.40 1.31
N SER A 369 17.16 17.56 1.91
CA SER A 369 17.11 17.85 3.34
C SER A 369 16.31 19.14 3.57
N SER A 370 14.99 19.13 3.36
CA SER A 370 14.03 20.08 3.97
C SER A 370 12.57 19.61 3.84
N PRO A 371 11.67 19.96 4.79
CA PRO A 371 10.26 19.54 4.76
C PRO A 371 9.39 20.59 4.05
N GLY A 372 8.70 20.21 2.96
CA GLY A 372 7.68 21.05 2.30
C GLY A 372 7.03 20.32 1.12
N PRO A 373 5.71 20.44 0.88
CA PRO A 373 4.96 19.45 0.11
C PRO A 373 5.12 19.56 -1.41
N GLY A 374 4.95 18.45 -2.15
CA GLY A 374 5.42 18.32 -3.53
C GLY A 374 4.68 17.24 -4.31
N ILE A 375 3.40 17.46 -4.59
CA ILE A 375 2.64 16.69 -5.62
C ILE A 375 3.40 16.67 -6.95
N GLN A 376 4.09 17.76 -7.27
CA GLN A 376 4.79 17.97 -8.53
C GLN A 376 6.05 17.12 -8.73
N ARG A 377 6.54 16.38 -7.72
CA ARG A 377 7.62 15.39 -7.93
C ARG A 377 7.11 14.00 -8.35
N LYS A 378 5.80 13.73 -8.28
CA LYS A 378 5.20 12.59 -9.02
C LYS A 378 5.17 12.86 -10.54
N LEU A 379 5.46 14.09 -10.99
CA LEU A 379 5.27 14.57 -12.38
C LEU A 379 6.56 14.82 -13.19
N SER A 380 7.77 14.76 -12.63
CA SER A 380 8.97 15.27 -13.32
C SER A 380 9.88 14.21 -13.98
N LEU A 381 9.33 13.15 -14.57
CA LEU A 381 10.10 12.20 -15.40
C LEU A 381 9.24 11.71 -16.58
N GLY A 382 8.80 12.67 -17.39
CA GLY A 382 8.00 12.47 -18.59
C GLY A 382 8.15 13.65 -19.55
N ALA A 383 9.38 13.90 -20.00
CA ALA A 383 9.71 14.61 -21.24
C ALA A 383 10.95 13.93 -21.83
#